data_AF-A0AAW8TFV8-F1
#
_entry.id   AF-A0AAW8TFV8-F1
#
_cell.length_a   1.000
_cell.length_b   1.000
_cell.length_c   1.000
_cell.angle_alpha   90.00
_cell.angle_beta   90.00
_cell.angle_gamma   90.00
#
_symmetry.space_group_name_H-M   'P 1'
#
loop_
_entity.id
_entity.type
_entity.pdbx_description
1 polymer ?
#
loop_
_entity_poly.entity_id
_entity_poly.type
_entity_poly.pdbx_seq_one_letter_code
_entity_poly.pdbx_strand_id
1 'polypeptide(L)'
;MKDFHEAMLQLQVPAGLGKVYKKAIEAENNPNTHGQWSGNHVQVEVFGASYGFVDHAMLRINIISHTLPNLKETVSWYESMGCKVLSTNYKEKK
;
A
#
# COMPACT_ATOMS: atom_id res chain seq x y z
N MET A 1 2.47 -22.56 -4.21
CA MET A 1 1.96 -21.65 -5.27
C MET A 1 2.66 -20.33 -5.11
N LYS A 2 3.36 -19.86 -6.15
CA LYS A 2 3.91 -18.50 -6.24
C LYS A 2 3.08 -17.78 -7.30
N ASP A 3 1.77 -17.76 -7.12
CA ASP A 3 0.82 -17.28 -8.13
C ASP A 3 0.51 -15.79 -7.93
N PHE A 4 1.24 -15.16 -7.01
CA PHE A 4 1.07 -13.79 -6.59
C PHE A 4 2.39 -13.05 -6.59
N HIS A 5 2.33 -11.83 -7.09
CA HIS A 5 3.37 -10.83 -6.93
C HIS A 5 3.02 -9.95 -5.75
N GLU A 6 4.03 -9.57 -4.98
CA GLU A 6 3.86 -8.89 -3.70
C GLU A 6 4.78 -7.67 -3.63
N ALA A 7 4.25 -6.58 -3.08
CA ALA A 7 5.02 -5.40 -2.73
C ALA A 7 4.58 -4.86 -1.37
N MET A 8 5.55 -4.38 -0.59
CA MET A 8 5.33 -3.67 0.66
C MET A 8 5.86 -2.26 0.51
N LEU A 9 4.98 -1.27 0.71
CA LEU A 9 5.31 0.14 0.63
C LEU A 9 5.10 0.83 1.98
N GLN A 10 5.74 1.98 2.16
CA GLN A 10 5.58 2.84 3.32
C GLN A 10 5.22 4.26 2.91
N LEU A 11 4.23 4.84 3.59
CA LEU A 11 3.85 6.25 3.43
C LEU A 11 3.76 6.93 4.80
N GLN A 12 4.31 8.13 4.92
CA GLN A 12 4.16 8.97 6.10
C GLN A 12 2.99 9.93 5.88
N VAL A 13 2.07 10.01 6.83
CA VAL A 13 0.89 10.89 6.79
C VAL A 13 0.75 11.63 8.12
N PRO A 14 -0.04 12.71 8.20
CA PRO A 14 -0.32 13.37 9.49
C PRO A 14 -0.95 12.41 10.52
N ALA A 15 -0.60 12.55 11.81
CA ALA A 15 -0.97 11.60 12.88
C ALA A 15 -2.49 11.33 13.00
N GLY A 16 -3.33 12.31 12.68
CA GLY A 16 -4.79 12.16 12.69
C GLY A 16 -5.40 11.50 11.44
N LEU A 17 -4.63 11.39 10.35
CA LEU A 17 -5.14 10.94 9.06
C LEU A 17 -4.84 9.47 8.75
N GLY A 18 -4.04 8.78 9.56
CA GLY A 18 -3.64 7.39 9.28
C GLY A 18 -4.83 6.45 8.99
N LYS A 19 -5.88 6.50 9.82
CA LYS A 19 -7.10 5.70 9.62
C LYS A 19 -7.91 6.13 8.38
N VAL A 20 -7.88 7.42 8.05
CA VAL A 20 -8.57 7.99 6.88
C VAL A 20 -7.90 7.50 5.60
N TYR A 21 -6.57 7.62 5.51
CA TYR A 21 -5.79 7.10 4.38
C TYR A 21 -5.96 5.60 4.22
N LYS A 22 -5.87 4.83 5.32
CA LYS A 22 -6.13 3.38 5.29
C LYS A 22 -7.48 3.07 4.63
N LYS A 23 -8.55 3.72 5.08
CA LYS A 23 -9.90 3.47 4.55
C LYS A 23 -10.02 3.85 3.07
N ALA A 24 -9.43 4.97 2.66
CA ALA A 24 -9.47 5.40 1.27
C ALA A 24 -8.73 4.43 0.33
N ILE A 25 -7.49 4.06 0.70
CA ILE A 25 -6.63 3.16 -0.09
C ILE A 25 -7.27 1.76 -0.21
N GLU A 26 -7.76 1.21 0.90
CA GLU A 26 -8.40 -0.11 0.89
C GLU A 26 -9.71 -0.09 0.08
N ALA A 27 -10.46 1.00 0.09
CA ALA A 27 -11.70 1.12 -0.69
C ALA A 27 -11.44 1.23 -2.20
N GLU A 28 -10.37 1.89 -2.63
CA GLU A 28 -9.96 1.98 -4.04
C GLU A 28 -9.52 0.62 -4.61
N ASN A 29 -9.01 -0.28 -3.76
CA ASN A 29 -8.46 -1.57 -4.15
C ASN A 29 -9.36 -2.76 -3.73
N ASN A 30 -10.65 -2.50 -3.51
CA ASN A 30 -11.63 -3.52 -3.15
C ASN A 30 -12.53 -3.84 -4.35
N PRO A 31 -12.67 -5.12 -4.77
CA PRO A 31 -13.55 -5.49 -5.87
C PRO A 31 -15.05 -5.29 -5.57
N ASN A 32 -15.42 -5.13 -4.29
CA ASN A 32 -16.82 -4.99 -3.86
C ASN A 32 -17.25 -3.52 -3.68
N THR A 33 -16.34 -2.56 -3.86
CA THR A 33 -16.73 -1.16 -3.99
C THR A 33 -17.07 -0.93 -5.47
N HIS A 34 -18.10 -0.13 -5.77
CA HIS A 34 -18.60 0.14 -7.13
C HIS A 34 -17.61 0.90 -8.05
N GLY A 35 -16.30 0.87 -7.76
CA GLY A 35 -15.24 1.43 -8.58
C GLY A 35 -14.65 0.41 -9.56
N GLN A 36 -13.88 0.90 -10.53
CA GLN A 36 -13.05 0.04 -11.39
C GLN A 36 -11.93 -0.55 -10.54
N TRP A 37 -12.09 -1.81 -10.13
CA TRP A 37 -11.07 -2.52 -9.37
C TRP A 37 -9.78 -2.64 -10.17
N SER A 38 -8.64 -2.25 -9.57
CA SER A 38 -7.32 -2.22 -10.20
C SER A 38 -6.72 -3.61 -10.51
N GLY A 39 -7.40 -4.69 -10.12
CA GLY A 39 -6.88 -6.05 -10.20
C GLY A 39 -5.90 -6.41 -9.08
N ASN A 40 -5.76 -5.55 -8.07
CA ASN A 40 -4.89 -5.76 -6.91
C ASN A 40 -5.70 -5.85 -5.63
N HIS A 41 -5.21 -6.61 -4.66
CA HIS A 41 -5.69 -6.56 -3.29
C HIS A 41 -4.71 -5.76 -2.44
N VAL A 42 -5.22 -4.79 -1.67
CA VAL A 42 -4.41 -3.94 -0.82
C VAL A 42 -4.91 -3.97 0.61
N GLN A 43 -3.97 -4.12 1.54
CA GLN A 43 -4.19 -4.00 2.98
C GLN A 43 -3.27 -2.92 3.53
N VAL A 44 -3.80 -2.05 4.39
CA VAL A 44 -3.03 -0.97 5.01
C VAL A 44 -2.97 -1.12 6.52
N GLU A 45 -1.77 -1.13 7.08
CA GLU A 45 -1.51 -1.08 8.52
C GLU A 45 -1.11 0.34 8.93
N VAL A 46 -1.66 0.83 10.04
CA VAL A 46 -1.32 2.14 10.60
C VAL A 46 -0.50 1.89 11.87
N PHE A 47 0.71 2.45 11.93
CA PHE A 47 1.59 2.35 13.10
C PHE A 47 2.27 3.70 13.39
N GLY A 48 2.87 3.82 14.58
CA GLY A 48 3.44 5.08 15.05
C GLY A 48 2.42 6.06 15.61
N ALA A 49 1.13 5.72 15.61
CA ALA A 49 0.08 6.48 16.30
C ALA A 49 -0.03 6.06 17.78
N SER A 50 1.06 6.17 18.54
CA SER A 50 1.02 5.97 20.00
C SER A 50 1.22 7.31 20.69
N TYR A 51 0.19 7.70 21.44
CA TYR A 51 0.11 8.77 22.44
C TYR A 51 1.41 9.57 22.67
N GLY A 52 1.39 10.85 22.26
CA GLY A 52 2.15 11.88 22.96
C GLY A 52 2.88 12.91 22.10
N PHE A 53 3.64 12.50 21.06
CA PHE A 53 4.68 13.40 20.51
C PHE A 53 5.07 13.20 19.04
N VAL A 54 4.30 12.43 18.26
CA VAL A 54 4.61 12.20 16.84
C VAL A 54 3.58 12.91 15.96
N ASP A 55 4.02 13.90 15.19
CA ASP A 55 3.19 14.68 14.25
C ASP A 55 2.70 13.85 13.04
N HIS A 56 3.17 12.61 12.94
CA HIS A 56 2.96 11.76 11.78
C HIS A 56 2.59 10.32 12.17
N ALA A 57 1.71 9.72 11.38
CA ALA A 57 1.45 8.29 11.35
C ALA A 57 2.18 7.66 10.16
N MET A 58 2.62 6.42 10.33
CA MET A 58 3.21 5.63 9.25
C MET A 58 2.18 4.61 8.77
N LEU A 59 2.08 4.49 7.45
CA LEU A 59 1.26 3.49 6.77
C LEU A 59 2.19 2.45 6.15
N ARG A 60 1.86 1.18 6.36
CA ARG A 60 2.42 0.07 5.58
C ARG A 60 1.35 -0.42 4.64
N ILE A 61 1.60 -0.32 3.34
CA ILE A 61 0.68 -0.68 2.28
C ILE A 61 1.19 -2.00 1.70
N ASN A 62 0.46 -3.09 1.94
CA ASN A 62 0.76 -4.41 1.40
C ASN A 62 -0.09 -4.62 0.16
N ILE A 63 0.54 -4.89 -0.98
CA ILE A 63 -0.11 -5.06 -2.28
C ILE A 63 0.14 -6.47 -2.78
N ILE A 64 -0.93 -7.15 -3.18
CA ILE A 64 -0.88 -8.46 -3.83
C ILE A 64 -1.56 -8.35 -5.20
N SER A 65 -0.91 -8.89 -6.23
CA SER A 65 -1.44 -8.93 -7.59
C SER A 65 -1.20 -10.28 -8.25
N HIS A 66 -2.12 -10.68 -9.14
CA HIS A 66 -1.96 -11.89 -9.95
C HIS A 66 -0.97 -11.71 -11.10
N THR A 67 -0.73 -10.48 -11.55
CA THR A 67 0.16 -10.22 -12.69
C THR A 67 1.27 -9.25 -12.29
N LEU A 68 2.48 -9.53 -12.76
CA LEU A 68 3.63 -8.67 -12.50
C LEU A 68 3.46 -7.25 -13.08
N PRO A 69 2.91 -7.05 -14.30
CA PRO A 69 2.67 -5.72 -14.84
C PRO A 69 1.74 -4.88 -13.96
N ASN A 70 0.62 -5.44 -13.49
CA ASN A 70 -0.34 -4.72 -12.64
C ASN A 70 0.33 -4.26 -11.34
N LEU A 71 1.12 -5.15 -10.72
CA LEU A 71 1.85 -4.77 -9.51
C LEU A 71 2.87 -3.67 -9.76
N LYS A 72 3.65 -3.75 -10.86
CA LYS A 72 4.66 -2.74 -11.19
C LYS A 72 4.04 -1.36 -11.45
N GLU A 73 2.93 -1.32 -12.17
CA GLU A 73 2.18 -0.09 -12.44
C GLU A 73 1.68 0.53 -11.12
N THR A 74 1.06 -0.29 -10.28
CA THR A 74 0.52 0.14 -8.99
C THR A 74 1.63 0.64 -8.05
N VAL A 75 2.74 -0.09 -7.97
CA VAL A 75 3.91 0.33 -7.18
C VAL A 75 4.47 1.65 -7.70
N SER A 76 4.62 1.79 -9.03
CA SER A 76 5.12 3.03 -9.63
C SER A 76 4.21 4.23 -9.34
N TRP A 77 2.88 4.01 -9.36
CA TRP A 77 1.90 5.01 -8.97
C TRP A 77 2.07 5.44 -7.52
N TYR A 78 2.14 4.50 -6.56
CA TYR A 78 2.37 4.81 -5.16
C TYR A 78 3.74 5.47 -4.90
N GLU A 79 4.80 5.06 -5.59
CA GLU A 79 6.10 5.73 -5.54
C GLU A 79 5.99 7.19 -5.99
N SER A 80 5.25 7.47 -7.07
CA SER A 80 5.00 8.85 -7.54
C SER A 80 4.22 9.71 -6.53
N MET A 81 3.41 9.08 -5.69
CA MET A 81 2.68 9.73 -4.59
C MET A 81 3.53 9.87 -3.30
N GLY A 82 4.82 9.52 -3.35
CA GLY A 82 5.75 9.66 -2.23
C GLY A 82 5.88 8.43 -1.33
N CYS A 83 5.35 7.27 -1.74
CA CYS A 83 5.59 6.03 -1.01
C CYS A 83 7.02 5.52 -1.22
N LYS A 84 7.61 4.97 -0.16
CA LYS A 84 8.88 4.25 -0.23
C LYS A 84 8.62 2.75 -0.38
N VAL A 85 9.22 2.10 -1.38
CA VAL A 85 9.21 0.64 -1.49
C VAL A 85 10.09 0.04 -0.39
N LEU A 86 9.51 -0.80 0.46
CA LEU A 86 10.25 -1.56 1.48
C LEU A 86 10.72 -2.91 0.94
N SER A 87 9.85 -3.62 0.23
CA SER A 87 10.18 -4.90 -0.38
C SER A 87 9.29 -5.23 -1.57
N THR A 88 9.80 -6.08 -2.44
CA THR A 88 9.07 -6.68 -3.55
C THR A 88 9.56 -8.11 -3.75
N ASN A 89 8.68 -9.05 -4.09
CA ASN A 89 9.09 -10.43 -4.35
C ASN A 89 9.61 -10.67 -5.78
N TYR A 90 9.60 -9.63 -6.64
CA TYR A 90 9.96 -9.70 -8.06
C TYR A 90 11.23 -8.91 -8.45
N LYS A 91 11.79 -8.11 -7.53
CA LYS A 91 13.17 -7.61 -7.68
C LYS A 91 14.05 -8.61 -6.94
N GLU A 92 14.89 -9.34 -7.66
CA GLU A 92 15.83 -10.28 -7.07
C GLU A 92 16.66 -9.57 -5.98
N LYS A 93 16.90 -10.27 -4.87
CA LYS A 93 17.92 -9.85 -3.91
C LYS A 93 19.25 -9.85 -4.67
N LYS A 94 19.79 -8.67 -4.97
CA LYS A 94 21.22 -8.55 -5.30
C LYS A 94 22.05 -9.05 -4.13
#